data_AF-A0A6C0F1L1-F1
#
_entry.id   AF-A0A6C0F1L1-F1
#
_cell.length_a   1.000
_cell.length_b   1.000
_cell.length_c   1.000
_cell.angle_alpha   90.00
_cell.angle_beta   90.00
_cell.angle_gamma   90.00
#
_symmetry.space_group_name_H-M   'P 1'
#
loop_
_entity.id
_entity.type
_entity.pdbx_description
1 polymer ?
#
loop_
_entity_poly.entity_id
_entity_poly.type
_entity_poly.pdbx_seq_one_letter_code
_entity_poly.pdbx_strand_id
1 'polypeptide(L)'
;MNKLGNYFSTTATTATSFFKNTFSRGSEAAAKYLKFVYIGIFAYSAYSTYRFLRVRNKKELVKKELVKRELPEHVKYDNGWYAEFDELQKRLIMPTPPILLSEPPPAIQEVTPRGEILMYYNVNNKAFDYYSNNKNLPYRTLDAVARKYVCLHNVLSIYVDIREEVKKGTDKCSKKMKGAKDASASVDDPAKPTPASSIFAVYKNYKSGATAAVDSNGSVGNNSKKVILKDNVNKFIFKGRIDDYALDVKAREKKEKSSNKTKNEQQQKGGDNGGEQQHDDDKKEEINISYSEFKKRNVDR
;
A
#
# COMPACT_ATOMS: atom_id res chain seq x y z
N MET A 1 -10.88 12.80 -53.89
CA MET A 1 -10.64 14.20 -54.27
C MET A 1 -9.75 14.86 -53.22
N ASN A 2 -8.47 15.01 -53.58
CA ASN A 2 -7.44 15.95 -53.15
C ASN A 2 -7.45 16.56 -51.73
N LYS A 3 -6.45 16.17 -50.93
CA LYS A 3 -5.48 17.09 -50.31
C LYS A 3 -4.29 16.29 -49.74
N LEU A 4 -3.31 16.04 -50.62
CA LEU A 4 -1.94 15.64 -50.28
C LEU A 4 -1.05 16.86 -50.53
N GLY A 5 -0.21 17.21 -49.56
CA GLY A 5 0.66 18.38 -49.63
C GLY A 5 1.70 18.42 -48.53
N ASN A 6 2.72 17.55 -48.66
CA ASN A 6 4.13 17.76 -48.35
C ASN A 6 4.51 18.78 -47.26
N TYR A 7 4.77 18.28 -46.04
CA TYR A 7 5.63 18.93 -45.04
C TYR A 7 6.83 18.04 -44.76
N PHE A 8 7.70 17.85 -45.75
CA PHE A 8 9.06 17.37 -45.55
C PHE A 8 9.95 18.07 -46.58
N SER A 9 11.13 18.52 -46.14
CA SER A 9 12.19 19.22 -46.90
C SER A 9 12.13 20.76 -46.92
N THR A 10 12.48 21.42 -45.81
CA THR A 10 13.23 22.70 -45.88
C THR A 10 13.95 23.06 -44.57
N THR A 11 14.87 22.22 -44.08
CA THR A 11 15.82 22.63 -43.02
C THR A 11 17.21 22.05 -43.26
N ALA A 12 17.71 22.16 -44.49
CA ALA A 12 19.07 21.76 -44.83
C ALA A 12 19.70 22.71 -45.86
N THR A 13 19.57 24.03 -45.71
CA THR A 13 20.30 24.97 -46.59
C THR A 13 20.70 26.30 -45.93
N THR A 14 20.37 26.57 -44.66
CA THR A 14 20.62 27.90 -44.05
C THR A 14 21.78 27.92 -43.03
N ALA A 15 22.50 26.81 -42.83
CA ALA A 15 23.64 26.78 -41.89
C ALA A 15 25.01 26.92 -42.58
N THR A 16 25.09 26.85 -43.91
CA THR A 16 26.36 26.90 -44.64
C THR A 16 26.68 28.27 -45.26
N SER A 17 25.75 29.23 -45.25
CA SER A 17 25.98 30.58 -45.80
C SER A 17 26.53 31.59 -44.78
N PHE A 18 26.37 31.35 -43.47
CA PHE A 18 26.85 32.27 -42.43
C PHE A 18 28.34 32.11 -42.06
N PHE A 19 28.99 31.02 -42.48
CA PHE A 19 30.42 30.80 -42.19
C PHE A 19 31.38 31.24 -43.30
N LYS A 20 30.87 31.63 -44.48
CA LYS A 20 31.72 32.03 -45.62
C LYS A 20 32.07 33.52 -45.67
N ASN A 21 31.48 34.36 -44.82
CA ASN A 21 31.59 35.83 -44.99
C ASN A 21 32.32 36.60 -43.89
N THR A 22 33.05 35.93 -42.98
CA THR A 22 33.78 36.61 -41.89
C THR A 22 35.22 36.13 -41.67
N PHE A 23 35.85 35.51 -42.67
CA PHE A 23 37.28 35.18 -42.58
C PHE A 23 38.00 35.37 -43.91
N SER A 24 37.88 36.57 -44.48
CA SER A 24 38.86 37.05 -45.47
C SER A 24 40.02 37.69 -44.70
N ARG A 25 41.23 37.14 -44.89
CA ARG A 25 42.52 37.48 -44.25
C ARG A 25 42.72 37.02 -42.80
N GLY A 26 43.04 35.74 -42.64
CA GLY A 26 43.73 35.21 -41.45
C GLY A 26 44.55 33.98 -41.84
N SER A 27 45.80 33.92 -41.37
CA SER A 27 46.86 33.00 -41.79
C SER A 27 46.46 31.51 -41.91
N GLU A 28 47.12 30.75 -42.81
CA GLU A 28 46.94 29.29 -42.95
C GLU A 28 47.02 28.52 -41.61
N ALA A 29 47.72 29.08 -40.62
CA ALA A 29 47.82 28.55 -39.27
C ALA A 29 46.46 28.52 -38.54
N ALA A 30 45.59 29.51 -38.73
CA ALA A 30 44.26 29.56 -38.12
C ALA A 30 43.34 28.45 -38.66
N ALA A 31 43.41 28.17 -39.97
CA ALA A 31 42.65 27.08 -40.58
C ALA A 31 43.12 25.69 -40.11
N LYS A 32 44.43 25.52 -39.87
CA LYS A 32 45.00 24.28 -39.29
C LYS A 32 44.53 24.09 -37.84
N TYR A 33 44.54 25.15 -37.03
CA TYR A 33 44.06 25.10 -35.64
C TYR A 33 42.56 24.77 -35.55
N LEU A 34 41.74 25.37 -36.41
CA LEU A 34 40.30 25.11 -36.45
C LEU A 34 40.00 23.62 -36.70
N LYS A 35 40.78 22.96 -37.59
CA LYS A 35 40.65 21.51 -37.85
C LYS A 35 40.93 20.66 -36.60
N PHE A 36 41.95 21.00 -35.81
CA PHE A 36 42.26 20.29 -34.56
C PHE A 36 41.15 20.47 -33.50
N VAL A 37 40.56 21.67 -33.41
CA VAL A 37 39.43 21.93 -32.51
C VAL A 37 38.20 21.10 -32.92
N TYR A 38 37.88 21.01 -34.21
CA TYR A 38 36.78 20.16 -34.70
C TYR A 38 36.99 18.67 -34.40
N ILE A 39 38.22 18.16 -34.56
CA ILE A 39 38.56 16.76 -34.22
C ILE A 39 38.37 16.53 -32.71
N GLY A 40 38.81 17.47 -31.88
CA GLY A 40 38.63 17.40 -30.42
C GLY A 40 37.16 17.36 -30.00
N ILE A 41 36.32 18.21 -30.60
CA ILE A 41 34.87 18.24 -30.33
C ILE A 41 34.21 16.93 -30.79
N PHE A 42 34.59 16.41 -31.96
CA PHE A 42 34.04 15.16 -32.48
C PHE A 42 34.43 13.96 -31.61
N ALA A 43 35.70 13.87 -31.19
CA ALA A 43 36.17 12.83 -30.28
C ALA A 43 35.49 12.91 -28.91
N TYR A 44 35.31 14.11 -28.36
CA TYR A 44 34.60 14.31 -27.10
C TYR A 44 33.12 13.94 -27.20
N SER A 45 32.45 14.32 -28.29
CA SER A 45 31.05 13.94 -28.55
C SER A 45 30.89 12.42 -28.67
N ALA A 46 31.79 11.76 -29.40
CA ALA A 46 31.82 10.30 -29.52
C ALA A 46 32.08 9.62 -28.16
N TYR A 47 33.01 10.14 -27.36
CA TYR A 47 33.27 9.62 -26.01
C TYR A 47 32.10 9.85 -25.05
N SER A 48 31.47 11.03 -25.09
CA SER A 48 30.32 11.39 -24.27
C SER A 48 29.11 10.51 -24.59
N THR A 49 28.81 10.32 -25.88
CA THR A 49 27.74 9.42 -26.33
C THR A 49 28.05 7.97 -25.96
N TYR A 50 29.27 7.48 -26.17
CA TYR A 50 29.69 6.15 -25.71
C TYR A 50 29.53 5.96 -24.19
N ARG A 51 29.96 6.93 -23.38
CA ARG A 51 29.78 6.90 -21.92
C ARG A 51 28.31 6.89 -21.54
N PHE A 52 27.49 7.71 -22.20
CA PHE A 52 26.05 7.77 -21.96
C PHE A 52 25.35 6.45 -22.33
N LEU A 53 25.68 5.86 -23.48
CA LEU A 53 25.18 4.54 -23.91
C LEU A 53 25.63 3.45 -22.94
N ARG A 54 26.89 3.45 -22.50
CA ARG A 54 27.42 2.48 -21.52
C ARG A 54 26.67 2.56 -20.19
N VAL A 55 26.39 3.77 -19.69
CA VAL A 55 25.60 3.97 -18.47
C VAL A 55 24.15 3.49 -18.67
N ARG A 56 23.54 3.79 -19.82
CA ARG A 56 22.17 3.34 -20.14
C ARG A 56 22.08 1.82 -20.23
N ASN A 57 23.02 1.18 -20.93
CA ASN A 57 23.09 -0.29 -21.04
C ASN A 57 23.33 -0.96 -19.69
N LYS A 58 24.17 -0.38 -18.81
CA LYS A 58 24.34 -0.88 -17.43
C LYS A 58 23.04 -0.78 -16.63
N LYS A 59 22.29 0.31 -16.75
CA LYS A 59 20.97 0.46 -16.10
C LYS A 59 19.95 -0.56 -16.63
N GLU A 60 19.93 -0.81 -17.93
CA GLU A 60 19.05 -1.81 -18.56
C GLU A 60 19.39 -3.23 -18.12
N LEU A 61 20.68 -3.58 -18.02
CA LEU A 61 21.12 -4.89 -17.51
C LEU A 61 20.68 -5.11 -16.06
N VAL A 62 20.91 -4.13 -15.18
CA VAL A 62 20.46 -4.19 -13.79
C VAL A 62 18.93 -4.31 -13.70
N LYS A 63 18.19 -3.58 -14.55
CA LYS A 63 16.72 -3.66 -14.60
C LYS A 63 16.26 -5.06 -15.05
N LYS A 64 16.87 -5.64 -16.08
CA LYS A 64 16.57 -7.00 -16.55
C LYS A 64 16.91 -8.07 -15.51
N GLU A 65 17.99 -7.88 -14.75
CA GLU A 65 18.41 -8.82 -13.70
C GLU A 65 17.51 -8.74 -12.45
N LEU A 66 17.03 -7.54 -12.10
CA LEU A 66 16.00 -7.36 -11.06
C LEU A 66 14.65 -7.98 -11.43
N VAL A 67 14.28 -7.95 -12.71
CA VAL A 67 13.03 -8.54 -13.22
C VAL A 67 13.07 -10.08 -13.22
N LYS A 68 14.25 -10.71 -13.29
CA LYS A 68 14.41 -12.18 -13.25
C LYS A 68 14.44 -12.79 -11.85
N ARG A 69 14.62 -11.99 -10.79
CA ARG A 69 14.53 -12.51 -9.42
C ARG A 69 13.06 -12.73 -9.09
N GLU A 70 12.62 -13.99 -9.21
CA GLU A 70 11.28 -14.38 -8.78
C GLU A 70 11.05 -13.92 -7.35
N LEU A 71 9.94 -13.21 -7.12
CA LEU A 71 9.58 -12.71 -5.80
C LEU A 71 9.43 -13.91 -4.85
N PRO A 72 9.93 -13.82 -3.59
CA PRO A 72 9.71 -14.87 -2.61
C PRO A 72 8.22 -15.19 -2.48
N GLU A 73 7.88 -16.47 -2.33
CA GLU A 73 6.49 -16.96 -2.34
C GLU A 73 5.58 -16.22 -1.34
N HIS A 74 6.08 -15.95 -0.14
CA HIS A 74 5.34 -15.19 0.87
C HIS A 74 4.99 -13.76 0.42
N VAL A 75 5.85 -13.10 -0.37
CA VAL A 75 5.58 -11.74 -0.89
C VAL A 75 4.52 -11.79 -1.97
N LYS A 76 4.48 -12.85 -2.77
CA LYS A 76 3.41 -13.09 -3.75
C LYS A 76 2.07 -13.26 -3.02
N TYR A 77 2.05 -14.04 -1.94
CA TYR A 77 0.86 -14.26 -1.11
C TYR A 77 0.38 -12.97 -0.41
N ASP A 78 1.29 -12.23 0.23
CA ASP A 78 0.97 -10.98 0.95
C ASP A 78 0.31 -9.91 0.06
N ASN A 79 0.60 -9.93 -1.24
CA ASN A 79 -0.01 -9.04 -2.23
C ASN A 79 -1.12 -9.74 -3.04
N GLY A 80 -1.54 -10.94 -2.65
CA GLY A 80 -2.67 -11.64 -3.25
C GLY A 80 -4.00 -11.00 -2.88
N TRP A 81 -5.06 -11.41 -3.58
CA TRP A 81 -6.46 -11.04 -3.31
C TRP A 81 -6.81 -9.57 -3.57
N TYR A 82 -5.86 -8.73 -4.01
CA TYR A 82 -6.16 -7.34 -4.36
C TYR A 82 -7.05 -7.23 -5.60
N ALA A 83 -6.83 -8.06 -6.62
CA ALA A 83 -7.63 -8.00 -7.85
C ALA A 83 -9.08 -8.39 -7.59
N GLU A 84 -9.28 -9.48 -6.85
CA GLU A 84 -10.58 -10.00 -6.44
C GLU A 84 -11.31 -9.00 -5.53
N PHE A 85 -10.57 -8.35 -4.62
CA PHE A 85 -11.12 -7.30 -3.78
C PHE A 85 -11.54 -6.07 -4.59
N ASP A 86 -10.72 -5.62 -5.54
CA ASP A 86 -11.04 -4.50 -6.43
C ASP A 86 -12.25 -4.80 -7.32
N GLU A 87 -12.38 -6.06 -7.79
CA GLU A 87 -13.57 -6.54 -8.51
C GLU A 87 -14.81 -6.56 -7.62
N LEU A 88 -14.70 -7.02 -6.37
CA LEU A 88 -15.79 -6.99 -5.40
C LEU A 88 -16.26 -5.56 -5.14
N GLN A 89 -15.33 -4.62 -4.94
CA GLN A 89 -15.64 -3.20 -4.79
C GLN A 89 -16.42 -2.67 -6.00
N LYS A 90 -15.97 -2.96 -7.22
CA LYS A 90 -16.66 -2.55 -8.46
C LYS A 90 -18.07 -3.14 -8.55
N ARG A 91 -18.24 -4.40 -8.20
CA ARG A 91 -19.55 -5.08 -8.24
C ARG A 91 -20.55 -4.44 -7.26
N LEU A 92 -20.10 -4.10 -6.05
CA LEU A 92 -20.94 -3.49 -5.02
C LEU A 92 -21.29 -2.02 -5.27
N ILE A 93 -20.60 -1.35 -6.21
CA ILE A 93 -20.97 0.00 -6.67
C ILE A 93 -22.21 -0.04 -7.57
N MET A 94 -22.59 -1.21 -8.11
CA MET A 94 -23.88 -1.38 -8.80
C MET A 94 -25.03 -1.32 -7.78
N PRO A 95 -26.23 -0.82 -8.14
CA PRO A 95 -27.34 -0.54 -7.24
C PRO A 95 -28.07 -1.82 -6.78
N THR A 96 -27.31 -2.84 -6.38
CA THR A 96 -27.83 -4.06 -5.79
C THR A 96 -27.73 -3.90 -4.27
N PRO A 97 -28.80 -4.16 -3.50
CA PRO A 97 -28.78 -3.95 -2.07
C PRO A 97 -27.64 -4.75 -1.43
N PRO A 98 -26.81 -4.14 -0.56
CA PRO A 98 -25.79 -4.88 0.17
C PRO A 98 -26.49 -5.95 1.01
N ILE A 99 -26.07 -7.20 0.84
CA ILE A 99 -26.54 -8.31 1.67
C ILE A 99 -26.04 -8.01 3.08
N LEU A 100 -26.92 -7.48 3.93
CA LEU A 100 -26.68 -7.40 5.35
C LEU A 100 -26.77 -8.83 5.86
N LEU A 101 -25.63 -9.50 6.05
CA LEU A 101 -25.65 -10.77 6.74
C LEU A 101 -26.21 -10.53 8.15
N SER A 102 -27.31 -11.21 8.46
CA SER A 102 -27.94 -11.20 9.79
C SER A 102 -27.02 -11.78 10.86
N GLU A 103 -26.02 -12.57 10.45
CA GLU A 103 -25.08 -13.26 11.32
C GLU A 103 -23.64 -13.02 10.85
N PRO A 104 -22.65 -12.97 11.76
CA PRO A 104 -21.25 -12.89 11.37
C PRO A 104 -20.89 -14.08 10.47
N PRO A 105 -20.15 -13.87 9.37
CA PRO A 105 -19.74 -14.98 8.50
C PRO A 105 -18.93 -16.03 9.28
N PRO A 106 -18.94 -17.30 8.83
CA PRO A 106 -18.19 -18.36 9.47
C PRO A 106 -16.68 -18.11 9.40
N ALA A 107 -15.92 -18.79 10.26
CA ALA A 107 -14.46 -18.72 10.24
C ALA A 107 -13.89 -19.34 8.96
N ILE A 108 -12.75 -18.83 8.50
CA ILE A 108 -11.97 -19.42 7.41
C ILE A 108 -10.70 -20.05 7.95
N GLN A 109 -10.28 -21.15 7.35
CA GLN A 109 -8.98 -21.78 7.59
C GLN A 109 -8.14 -21.67 6.32
N GLU A 110 -6.92 -21.17 6.45
CA GLU A 110 -6.07 -20.91 5.31
C GLU A 110 -4.62 -21.30 5.58
N VAL A 111 -4.03 -22.05 4.64
CA VAL A 111 -2.63 -22.45 4.68
C VAL A 111 -1.80 -21.40 3.94
N THR A 112 -1.06 -20.57 4.69
CA THR A 112 -0.17 -19.57 4.11
C THR A 112 1.27 -20.09 4.04
N PRO A 113 2.15 -19.49 3.22
CA PRO A 113 3.57 -19.83 3.20
C PRO A 113 4.30 -19.65 4.55
N ARG A 114 3.69 -18.94 5.51
CA ARG A 114 4.25 -18.66 6.84
C ARG A 114 3.59 -19.48 7.97
N GLY A 115 2.65 -20.35 7.62
CA GLY A 115 1.89 -21.17 8.55
C GLY A 115 0.39 -21.12 8.29
N GLU A 116 -0.32 -21.99 8.98
CA GLU A 116 -1.77 -22.08 8.92
C GLU A 116 -2.42 -21.02 9.81
N ILE A 117 -3.51 -20.44 9.33
CA ILE A 117 -4.25 -19.36 9.99
C ILE A 117 -5.73 -19.69 9.92
N LEU A 118 -6.37 -19.74 11.09
CA LEU A 118 -7.81 -19.75 11.22
C LEU A 118 -8.26 -18.34 11.63
N MET A 119 -9.16 -17.71 10.88
CA MET A 119 -9.56 -16.32 11.09
C MET A 119 -11.08 -16.14 10.98
N TYR A 120 -11.65 -15.30 11.85
CA TYR A 120 -13.03 -14.82 11.72
C TYR A 120 -13.14 -13.36 12.18
N TYR A 121 -14.22 -12.69 11.79
CA TYR A 121 -14.45 -11.31 12.19
C TYR A 121 -15.29 -11.23 13.47
N ASN A 122 -14.76 -10.53 14.49
CA ASN A 122 -15.46 -10.26 15.73
C ASN A 122 -16.12 -8.89 15.70
N VAL A 123 -17.45 -8.87 15.56
CA VAL A 123 -18.25 -7.64 15.46
C VAL A 123 -18.14 -6.76 16.71
N ASN A 124 -18.05 -7.36 17.90
CA ASN A 124 -17.97 -6.64 19.17
C ASN A 124 -16.67 -5.83 19.28
N ASN A 125 -15.56 -6.45 18.89
CA ASN A 125 -14.24 -5.82 18.96
C ASN A 125 -13.88 -5.03 17.70
N LYS A 126 -14.68 -5.16 16.62
CA LYS A 126 -14.38 -4.65 15.27
C LYS A 126 -12.96 -5.03 14.83
N ALA A 127 -12.64 -6.31 14.98
CA ALA A 127 -11.31 -6.86 14.77
C ALA A 127 -11.38 -8.27 14.16
N PHE A 128 -10.34 -8.65 13.43
CA PHE A 128 -10.13 -10.01 12.96
C PHE A 128 -9.43 -10.80 14.05
N ASP A 129 -10.18 -11.71 14.68
CA ASP A 129 -9.65 -12.66 15.64
C ASP A 129 -9.04 -13.83 14.85
N TYR A 130 -7.82 -14.25 15.23
CA TYR A 130 -7.14 -15.34 14.53
C TYR A 130 -6.43 -16.29 15.47
N TYR A 131 -6.35 -17.55 15.03
CA TYR A 131 -5.63 -18.64 15.67
C TYR A 131 -4.55 -19.13 14.69
N SER A 132 -3.38 -19.41 15.22
CA SER A 132 -2.24 -19.88 14.44
C SER A 132 -1.25 -20.59 15.37
N ASN A 133 -0.60 -21.64 14.87
CA ASN A 133 0.51 -22.27 15.57
C ASN A 133 1.73 -21.34 15.67
N ASN A 134 1.87 -20.40 14.74
CA ASN A 134 2.91 -19.38 14.75
C ASN A 134 2.33 -18.03 15.17
N LYS A 135 2.75 -17.51 16.32
CA LYS A 135 2.33 -16.20 16.84
C LYS A 135 2.95 -15.02 16.09
N ASN A 136 4.13 -15.21 15.48
CA ASN A 136 4.92 -14.12 14.88
C ASN A 136 4.59 -13.95 13.39
N LEU A 137 3.30 -13.77 13.07
CA LEU A 137 2.85 -13.56 11.70
C LEU A 137 2.91 -12.07 11.31
N PRO A 138 3.46 -11.72 10.14
CA PRO A 138 3.43 -10.35 9.67
C PRO A 138 2.00 -9.88 9.38
N TYR A 139 1.73 -8.60 9.67
CA TYR A 139 0.43 -8.00 9.35
C TYR A 139 0.09 -8.06 7.86
N ARG A 140 1.08 -8.08 6.96
CA ARG A 140 0.82 -8.22 5.51
C ARG A 140 0.15 -9.55 5.17
N THR A 141 0.57 -10.63 5.84
CA THR A 141 -0.02 -11.96 5.66
C THR A 141 -1.42 -12.02 6.26
N LEU A 142 -1.60 -11.46 7.46
CA LEU A 142 -2.92 -11.38 8.11
C LEU A 142 -3.91 -10.54 7.29
N ASP A 143 -3.44 -9.43 6.70
CA ASP A 143 -4.23 -8.56 5.84
C ASP A 143 -4.64 -9.26 4.54
N ALA A 144 -3.76 -10.09 3.95
CA ALA A 144 -4.11 -10.92 2.79
C ALA A 144 -5.20 -11.96 3.12
N VAL A 145 -5.13 -12.61 4.29
CA VAL A 145 -6.17 -13.54 4.75
C VAL A 145 -7.48 -12.80 5.03
N ALA A 146 -7.44 -11.60 5.63
CA ALA A 146 -8.64 -10.79 5.83
C ALA A 146 -9.27 -10.33 4.51
N ARG A 147 -8.47 -9.99 3.48
CA ARG A 147 -8.99 -9.74 2.12
C ARG A 147 -9.69 -10.96 1.57
N LYS A 148 -9.06 -12.14 1.68
CA LYS A 148 -9.67 -13.42 1.27
C LYS A 148 -11.01 -13.65 1.98
N TYR A 149 -11.07 -13.49 3.30
CA TYR A 149 -12.29 -13.61 4.11
C TYR A 149 -13.43 -12.74 3.56
N VAL A 150 -13.12 -11.46 3.32
CA VAL A 150 -14.09 -10.49 2.81
C VAL A 150 -14.57 -10.83 1.41
N CYS A 151 -13.65 -11.27 0.54
CA CYS A 151 -13.98 -11.70 -0.82
C CYS A 151 -14.86 -12.94 -0.84
N LEU A 152 -14.57 -13.93 0.00
CA LEU A 152 -15.35 -15.17 0.09
C LEU A 152 -16.76 -14.93 0.61
N HIS A 153 -16.90 -14.09 1.63
CA HIS A 153 -18.20 -13.81 2.25
C HIS A 153 -18.93 -12.59 1.66
N ASN A 154 -18.33 -11.90 0.69
CA ASN A 154 -18.85 -10.67 0.07
C ASN A 154 -19.17 -9.53 1.07
N VAL A 155 -18.40 -9.41 2.15
CA VAL A 155 -18.67 -8.44 3.24
C VAL A 155 -17.68 -7.29 3.22
N LEU A 156 -17.83 -6.37 2.26
CA LEU A 156 -16.88 -5.27 2.08
C LEU A 156 -16.83 -4.30 3.28
N SER A 157 -17.95 -4.14 3.99
CA SER A 157 -18.11 -3.14 5.06
C SER A 157 -17.20 -3.31 6.26
N ILE A 158 -16.69 -4.53 6.52
CA ILE A 158 -15.88 -4.83 7.70
C ILE A 158 -14.38 -4.61 7.49
N TYR A 159 -13.94 -4.39 6.24
CA TYR A 159 -12.52 -4.31 5.88
C TYR A 159 -12.13 -2.92 5.43
N VAL A 160 -10.99 -2.45 5.93
CA VAL A 160 -10.42 -1.15 5.61
C VAL A 160 -9.27 -1.33 4.61
N ASP A 161 -9.39 -0.74 3.41
CA ASP A 161 -8.27 -0.73 2.47
C ASP A 161 -7.19 0.28 2.89
N ILE A 162 -6.06 -0.26 3.31
CA ILE A 162 -4.89 0.52 3.72
C ILE A 162 -4.35 1.39 2.57
N ARG A 163 -4.50 0.98 1.30
CA ARG A 163 -4.05 1.76 0.13
C ARG A 163 -4.81 3.07 0.04
N GLU A 164 -6.12 3.03 0.27
CA GLU A 164 -6.97 4.22 0.28
C GLU A 164 -6.67 5.12 1.49
N GLU A 165 -6.48 4.53 2.68
CA GLU A 165 -6.16 5.29 3.90
C GLU A 165 -4.82 6.03 3.80
N VAL A 166 -3.82 5.42 3.17
CA VAL A 166 -2.55 6.11 2.88
C VAL A 166 -2.78 7.28 1.92
N LYS A 167 -3.57 7.09 0.87
CA LYS A 167 -3.89 8.15 -0.11
C LYS A 167 -4.62 9.33 0.57
N LYS A 168 -5.62 9.03 1.39
CA LYS A 168 -6.34 10.04 2.21
C LYS A 168 -5.38 10.78 3.14
N GLY A 169 -4.47 10.07 3.80
CA GLY A 169 -3.44 10.67 4.66
C GLY A 169 -2.48 11.59 3.88
N THR A 170 -2.06 11.18 2.68
CA THR A 170 -1.19 12.01 1.83
C THR A 170 -1.87 13.29 1.37
N ASP A 171 -3.17 13.21 1.04
CA ASP A 171 -3.97 14.35 0.58
C ASP A 171 -4.26 15.33 1.72
N LYS A 172 -4.56 14.82 2.92
CA LYS A 172 -4.72 15.67 4.13
C LYS A 172 -3.43 16.42 4.43
N CYS A 173 -2.28 15.74 4.36
CA CYS A 173 -0.99 16.36 4.65
C CYS A 173 -0.60 17.39 3.59
N SER A 174 -0.86 17.13 2.30
CA SER A 174 -0.58 18.09 1.23
C SER A 174 -1.46 19.34 1.30
N LYS A 175 -2.75 19.20 1.67
CA LYS A 175 -3.66 20.33 1.91
C LYS A 175 -3.21 21.21 3.09
N LYS A 176 -2.84 20.61 4.22
CA LYS A 176 -2.32 21.35 5.39
C LYS A 176 -1.06 22.15 5.07
N MET A 177 -0.16 21.61 4.24
CA MET A 177 1.09 22.27 3.86
C MET A 177 0.89 23.43 2.87
N LYS A 178 -0.20 23.43 2.09
CA LYS A 178 -0.58 24.56 1.23
C LYS A 178 -1.22 25.69 2.04
N GLY A 179 -2.20 25.37 2.91
CA GLY A 179 -2.85 26.38 3.76
C GLY A 179 -1.94 27.06 4.78
N ALA A 180 -0.85 26.39 5.21
CA ALA A 180 0.14 27.00 6.12
C ALA A 180 1.08 28.02 5.43
N LYS A 181 1.24 27.96 4.10
CA LYS A 181 2.05 28.95 3.35
C LYS A 181 1.28 30.24 3.06
N ASP A 182 -0.04 30.18 3.02
CA ASP A 182 -0.89 31.34 2.81
C ASP A 182 -1.18 32.11 4.12
N ALA A 183 -0.87 31.52 5.28
CA ALA A 183 -1.04 32.11 6.60
C ALA A 183 0.24 32.73 7.21
N SER A 184 1.39 32.62 6.53
CA SER A 184 2.68 33.15 7.01
C SER A 184 3.09 34.49 6.34
N ALA A 185 2.12 35.25 5.84
CA ALA A 185 2.36 36.58 5.23
C ALA A 185 1.98 37.75 6.15
N SER A 186 1.73 37.53 7.44
CA SER A 186 1.47 38.62 8.38
C SER A 186 1.99 38.33 9.78
N VAL A 187 2.66 39.34 10.33
CA VAL A 187 3.11 39.58 11.70
C VAL A 187 4.55 39.17 12.01
N ASP A 188 5.45 40.09 11.66
CA ASP A 188 6.65 40.40 12.45
C ASP A 188 6.22 40.90 13.84
N ASP A 189 6.64 40.22 14.92
CA ASP A 189 7.22 40.85 16.12
C ASP A 189 7.66 39.78 17.16
N PRO A 190 8.83 39.93 17.80
CA PRO A 190 9.41 38.94 18.70
C PRO A 190 8.81 38.97 20.12
N ALA A 191 8.48 37.77 20.60
CA ALA A 191 7.81 37.46 21.85
C ALA A 191 8.63 37.70 23.14
N LYS A 192 7.90 37.93 24.24
CA LYS A 192 8.09 37.14 25.47
C LYS A 192 6.78 37.01 26.27
N PRO A 193 6.32 35.77 26.54
CA PRO A 193 5.87 35.47 27.90
C PRO A 193 6.37 34.10 28.43
N THR A 194 6.33 34.01 29.76
CA THR A 194 6.84 32.98 30.68
C THR A 194 6.09 31.65 30.63
N PRO A 195 6.69 30.53 31.10
CA PRO A 195 6.11 29.20 30.95
C PRO A 195 5.16 28.86 32.12
N ALA A 196 3.87 28.79 31.84
CA ALA A 196 2.89 28.10 32.68
C ALA A 196 2.22 26.97 31.88
N SER A 197 2.33 25.74 32.40
CA SER A 197 1.63 24.50 32.03
C SER A 197 1.59 24.12 30.53
N SER A 198 2.71 23.64 30.00
CA SER A 198 2.68 22.77 28.83
C SER A 198 2.36 21.34 29.27
N ILE A 199 1.17 20.84 28.92
CA ILE A 199 0.74 19.43 29.06
C ILE A 199 1.59 18.48 28.19
N PHE A 200 2.47 19.01 27.34
CA PHE A 200 3.40 18.21 26.55
C PHE A 200 4.69 17.90 27.32
N ALA A 201 5.08 16.62 27.28
CA ALA A 201 6.38 16.19 27.77
C ALA A 201 7.50 16.88 26.99
N VAL A 202 8.39 17.58 27.71
CA VAL A 202 9.66 18.05 27.16
C VAL A 202 10.56 16.83 26.97
N TYR A 203 10.71 16.38 25.73
CA TYR A 203 11.64 15.29 25.42
C TYR A 203 13.07 15.77 25.67
N LYS A 204 13.82 15.03 26.48
CA LYS A 204 15.26 15.26 26.65
C LYS A 204 15.97 14.98 25.33
N ASN A 205 16.69 15.98 24.81
CA ASN A 205 17.59 15.81 23.68
C ASN A 205 18.80 14.98 24.09
N TYR A 206 18.74 13.67 23.83
CA TYR A 206 19.95 12.86 23.85
C TYR A 206 20.74 13.17 22.58
N LYS A 207 21.97 13.68 22.74
CA LYS A 207 22.94 13.74 21.64
C LYS A 207 23.25 12.29 21.24
N SER A 208 22.55 11.77 20.25
CA SER A 208 22.93 10.50 19.62
C SER A 208 24.30 10.70 18.99
N GLY A 209 25.31 9.96 19.45
CA GLY A 209 26.69 10.01 18.98
C GLY A 209 26.87 9.46 17.57
N ALA A 210 26.18 10.06 16.59
CA ALA A 210 26.49 9.93 15.18
C ALA A 210 27.10 11.26 14.75
N THR A 211 28.34 11.21 14.26
CA THR A 211 29.05 12.33 13.65
C THR A 211 28.23 12.90 12.49
N ALA A 212 27.38 13.89 12.78
CA ALA A 212 26.82 14.76 11.77
C ALA A 212 27.94 15.71 11.34
N ALA A 213 28.38 15.61 10.09
CA ALA A 213 29.19 16.64 9.46
C ALA A 213 28.40 17.96 9.56
N VAL A 214 28.97 18.92 10.27
CA VAL A 214 28.49 20.30 10.33
C VAL A 214 29.00 20.98 9.07
N ASP A 215 28.11 21.26 8.13
CA ASP A 215 28.39 22.23 7.09
C ASP A 215 28.47 23.61 7.75
N SER A 216 29.44 24.45 7.34
CA SER A 216 29.83 25.70 8.01
C SER A 216 28.80 26.83 7.99
N ASN A 217 27.53 26.55 7.69
CA ASN A 217 26.41 27.46 7.85
C ASN A 217 25.36 26.75 8.70
N GLY A 218 25.16 27.22 9.93
CA GLY A 218 24.36 26.58 11.00
C GLY A 218 22.88 26.37 10.69
N SER A 219 22.56 25.55 9.70
CA SER A 219 21.23 25.04 9.42
C SER A 219 21.19 23.57 9.82
N VAL A 220 20.51 23.28 10.93
CA VAL A 220 20.13 21.91 11.29
C VAL A 220 19.27 21.37 10.16
N GLY A 221 19.82 20.46 9.37
CA GLY A 221 19.10 19.78 8.30
C GLY A 221 17.85 19.10 8.87
N ASN A 222 16.69 19.70 8.65
CA ASN A 222 15.39 19.11 8.98
C ASN A 222 15.13 17.89 8.08
N ASN A 223 15.74 16.76 8.40
CA ASN A 223 15.36 15.45 7.86
C ASN A 223 14.10 14.92 8.56
N SER A 224 13.07 15.76 8.70
CA SER A 224 11.76 15.33 9.18
C SER A 224 11.11 14.45 8.11
N LYS A 225 11.37 13.14 8.18
CA LYS A 225 10.64 12.16 7.35
C LYS A 225 9.15 12.40 7.56
N LYS A 226 8.46 12.78 6.49
CA LYS A 226 7.01 12.99 6.47
C LYS A 226 6.31 11.71 6.94
N VAL A 227 5.82 11.68 8.18
CA VAL A 227 5.05 10.55 8.71
C VAL A 227 3.60 10.71 8.28
N ILE A 228 3.12 9.80 7.43
CA ILE A 228 1.70 9.74 7.06
C ILE A 228 1.01 8.89 8.12
N LEU A 229 0.22 9.52 8.98
CA LEU A 229 -0.64 8.82 9.93
C LEU A 229 -1.85 8.25 9.17
N LYS A 230 -2.16 6.99 9.46
CA LYS A 230 -3.37 6.31 8.97
C LYS A 230 -4.42 6.40 10.08
N ASP A 231 -5.58 6.93 9.77
CA ASP A 231 -6.62 7.16 10.79
C ASP A 231 -7.33 5.85 11.12
N ASN A 232 -7.62 5.02 10.11
CA ASN A 232 -8.24 3.71 10.25
C ASN A 232 -7.34 2.59 9.73
N VAL A 233 -7.26 1.50 10.49
CA VAL A 233 -6.53 0.27 10.10
C VAL A 233 -7.28 -0.96 10.60
N ASN A 234 -7.12 -2.08 9.86
CA ASN A 234 -7.62 -3.37 10.30
C ASN A 234 -6.91 -3.79 11.60
N LYS A 235 -7.68 -4.28 12.57
CA LYS A 235 -7.15 -4.80 13.84
C LYS A 235 -7.12 -6.32 13.79
N PHE A 236 -6.02 -6.89 14.27
CA PHE A 236 -5.81 -8.34 14.32
C PHE A 236 -5.51 -8.76 15.76
N ILE A 237 -6.27 -9.72 16.29
CA ILE A 237 -6.13 -10.20 17.66
C ILE A 237 -5.78 -11.68 17.63
N PHE A 238 -4.61 -12.02 18.17
CA PHE A 238 -4.22 -13.41 18.34
C PHE A 238 -4.97 -14.03 19.51
N LYS A 239 -5.70 -15.12 19.25
CA LYS A 239 -6.54 -15.79 20.24
C LYS A 239 -5.95 -17.07 20.81
N GLY A 240 -5.04 -17.73 20.09
CA GLY A 240 -4.44 -18.98 20.54
C GLY A 240 -3.89 -19.80 19.38
N ARG A 241 -3.54 -21.06 19.66
CA ARG A 241 -3.18 -22.05 18.65
C ARG A 241 -4.45 -22.58 17.98
N ILE A 242 -4.30 -23.19 16.80
CA ILE A 242 -5.45 -23.70 16.05
C ILE A 242 -6.22 -24.75 16.87
N ASP A 243 -5.49 -25.60 17.61
CA ASP A 243 -6.08 -26.62 18.48
C ASP A 243 -6.98 -26.03 19.59
N ASP A 244 -6.70 -24.80 20.02
CA ASP A 244 -7.47 -24.12 21.06
C ASP A 244 -8.84 -23.64 20.54
N TYR A 245 -9.01 -23.51 19.23
CA TYR A 245 -10.25 -23.01 18.64
C TYR A 245 -11.46 -23.88 18.96
N ALA A 246 -11.29 -25.21 18.89
CA ALA A 246 -12.37 -26.15 19.21
C ALA A 246 -12.82 -26.03 20.67
N LEU A 247 -11.91 -25.70 21.59
CA LEU A 247 -12.23 -25.44 22.99
C LEU A 247 -13.00 -24.13 23.15
N ASP A 248 -12.58 -23.08 22.44
CA ASP A 248 -13.23 -21.78 22.46
C ASP A 248 -14.65 -21.81 21.89
N VAL A 249 -14.89 -22.58 20.82
CA VAL A 249 -16.23 -22.78 20.26
C VAL A 249 -17.14 -23.45 21.28
N LYS A 250 -16.69 -24.58 21.87
CA LYS A 250 -17.44 -25.28 22.92
C LYS A 250 -17.73 -24.38 24.13
N ALA A 251 -16.80 -23.50 24.48
CA ALA A 251 -16.99 -22.55 25.58
C ALA A 251 -18.04 -21.47 25.25
N ARG A 252 -18.12 -21.02 23.99
CA ARG A 252 -19.15 -20.05 23.54
C ARG A 252 -20.53 -20.69 23.54
N GLU A 253 -20.67 -21.90 23.00
CA GLU A 253 -21.93 -22.64 23.00
C GLU A 253 -22.47 -22.86 24.41
N LYS A 254 -21.59 -23.20 25.37
CA LYS A 254 -21.98 -23.33 26.79
C LYS A 254 -22.48 -22.01 27.37
N LYS A 255 -21.84 -20.89 27.03
CA LYS A 255 -22.27 -19.55 27.48
C LYS A 255 -23.63 -19.18 26.90
N GLU A 256 -23.85 -19.43 25.61
CA GLU A 256 -25.13 -19.17 24.95
C GLU A 256 -26.27 -20.02 25.54
N LYS A 257 -26.01 -21.31 25.81
CA LYS A 257 -26.97 -22.20 26.50
C LYS A 257 -27.28 -21.70 27.92
N SER A 258 -26.29 -21.20 28.66
CA SER A 258 -26.51 -20.64 29.98
C SER A 258 -27.28 -19.31 29.94
N SER A 259 -27.01 -18.42 28.98
CA SER A 259 -27.71 -17.15 28.85
C SER A 259 -29.16 -17.31 28.40
N ASN A 260 -29.45 -18.31 27.57
CA ASN A 260 -30.81 -18.60 27.14
C ASN A 260 -31.63 -19.25 28.26
N LYS A 261 -30.99 -20.04 29.15
CA LYS A 261 -31.63 -20.56 30.37
C LYS A 261 -32.06 -19.44 31.32
N THR A 262 -31.20 -18.45 31.55
CA THR A 262 -31.52 -17.30 32.43
C THR A 262 -32.60 -16.38 31.83
N LYS A 263 -32.70 -16.26 30.50
CA LYS A 263 -33.78 -15.52 29.83
C LYS A 263 -35.12 -16.24 29.91
N ASN A 264 -35.14 -17.58 29.77
CA ASN A 264 -36.37 -18.36 29.91
C ASN A 264 -36.87 -18.42 31.37
N GLU A 265 -35.98 -18.41 32.37
CA GLU A 265 -36.38 -18.31 33.79
C GLU A 265 -36.94 -16.94 34.16
N GLN A 266 -36.62 -15.88 33.41
CA GLN A 266 -37.23 -14.54 33.58
C GLN A 266 -38.55 -14.36 32.81
N GLN A 267 -38.91 -15.28 31.91
CA GLN A 267 -40.20 -15.27 31.19
C GLN A 267 -41.24 -16.26 31.76
N GLN A 268 -40.88 -17.12 32.72
CA GLN A 268 -41.85 -17.96 33.47
C GLN A 268 -42.52 -17.25 34.67
N LYS A 269 -42.73 -15.93 34.55
CA LYS A 269 -43.79 -15.20 35.27
C LYS A 269 -44.69 -14.50 34.24
N GLY A 270 -45.42 -15.31 33.46
CA GLY A 270 -46.47 -14.82 32.59
C GLY A 270 -46.74 -15.72 31.41
N GLY A 271 -47.78 -16.55 31.52
CA GLY A 271 -48.57 -16.97 30.36
C GLY A 271 -48.17 -18.28 29.69
N ASP A 272 -49.09 -19.23 29.79
CA ASP A 272 -49.26 -20.47 29.04
C ASP A 272 -49.43 -20.23 27.52
N ASN A 273 -48.67 -20.94 26.68
CA ASN A 273 -49.20 -21.77 25.58
C ASN A 273 -48.10 -22.45 24.76
N GLY A 274 -48.37 -23.69 24.36
CA GLY A 274 -47.48 -24.57 23.63
C GLY A 274 -47.30 -24.27 22.13
N GLY A 275 -46.28 -24.93 21.57
CA GLY A 275 -45.99 -24.98 20.14
C GLY A 275 -44.69 -25.75 19.89
N GLU A 276 -44.81 -27.05 19.61
CA GLU A 276 -43.75 -27.83 18.96
C GLU A 276 -43.42 -27.24 17.60
N GLN A 277 -42.14 -27.05 17.29
CA GLN A 277 -41.67 -27.00 15.91
C GLN A 277 -40.30 -27.68 15.78
N GLN A 278 -40.24 -28.50 14.73
CA GLN A 278 -39.22 -29.49 14.41
C GLN A 278 -37.90 -28.86 13.95
N HIS A 279 -36.83 -29.61 14.19
CA HIS A 279 -35.44 -29.30 13.88
C HIS A 279 -35.09 -29.90 12.51
N ASP A 280 -34.95 -29.07 11.48
CA ASP A 280 -34.42 -29.49 10.19
C ASP A 280 -32.90 -29.25 10.14
N ASP A 281 -32.15 -30.35 10.13
CA ASP A 281 -30.70 -30.41 9.99
C ASP A 281 -30.28 -30.23 8.52
N ASP A 282 -30.14 -28.98 8.06
CA ASP A 282 -29.45 -28.70 6.79
C ASP A 282 -27.94 -28.59 7.01
N LYS A 283 -27.23 -29.67 6.64
CA LYS A 283 -25.76 -29.71 6.52
C LYS A 283 -25.29 -28.67 5.49
N LYS A 284 -24.82 -27.52 5.95
CA LYS A 284 -24.04 -26.59 5.12
C LYS A 284 -22.65 -27.16 4.89
N GLU A 285 -22.38 -27.62 3.69
CA GLU A 285 -21.04 -28.02 3.25
C GLU A 285 -20.07 -26.83 3.35
N GLU A 286 -19.01 -27.01 4.13
CA GLU A 286 -17.91 -26.07 4.24
C GLU A 286 -17.18 -26.01 2.89
N ILE A 287 -17.37 -24.92 2.15
CA ILE A 287 -16.59 -24.65 0.93
C ILE A 287 -15.19 -24.15 1.36
N ASN A 288 -14.35 -25.11 1.78
CA ASN A 288 -12.99 -24.88 2.20
C ASN A 288 -12.06 -24.97 0.98
N ILE A 289 -11.95 -23.86 0.24
CA ILE A 289 -11.06 -23.80 -0.93
C ILE A 289 -9.61 -23.63 -0.44
N SER A 290 -8.90 -24.77 -0.45
CA SER A 290 -7.47 -24.91 -0.15
C SER A 290 -6.59 -24.04 -1.07
N TYR A 291 -5.46 -23.56 -0.54
CA TYR A 291 -4.42 -22.83 -1.27
C TYR A 291 -3.95 -23.54 -2.56
N SER A 292 -4.03 -24.87 -2.59
CA SER A 292 -3.72 -25.70 -3.77
C SER A 292 -4.65 -25.45 -4.97
N GLU A 293 -5.92 -25.12 -4.72
CA GLU A 293 -6.88 -24.75 -5.77
C GLU A 293 -6.62 -23.34 -6.34
N PHE A 294 -6.21 -22.39 -5.49
CA PHE A 294 -5.83 -21.05 -5.92
C PHE A 294 -4.61 -21.08 -6.87
N LYS A 295 -3.66 -22.00 -6.62
CA LYS A 295 -2.48 -22.19 -7.48
C LYS A 295 -2.86 -22.70 -8.88
N LYS A 296 -3.84 -23.60 -9.00
CA LYS A 296 -4.29 -24.14 -10.31
C LYS A 296 -4.93 -23.06 -11.18
N ARG A 297 -5.79 -22.21 -10.62
CA ARG A 297 -6.50 -21.16 -11.38
C ARG A 297 -5.62 -20.03 -11.92
N ASN A 298 -4.41 -19.87 -11.38
CA ASN A 298 -3.46 -18.82 -11.78
C ASN A 298 -2.32 -19.32 -12.67
N VAL A 299 -2.29 -20.61 -13.02
CA VAL A 299 -1.34 -21.16 -14.01
C VAL A 299 -1.96 -21.21 -15.42
N ASP A 300 -3.30 -21.25 -15.51
CA ASP A 300 -4.03 -21.34 -16.77
C ASP A 300 -4.51 -19.97 -17.34
N ARG A 301 -3.99 -18.84 -16.82
CA ARG A 301 -4.25 -17.49 -17.34
C ARG A 301 -2.97 -16.84 -17.88
#